data_AF-A0A3S4VXW7-F1
#
_entry.id   AF-A0A3S4VXW7-F1
#
_cell.length_a   1.000
_cell.length_b   1.000
_cell.length_c   1.000
_cell.angle_alpha   90.00
_cell.angle_beta   90.00
_cell.angle_gamma   90.00
#
_symmetry.space_group_name_H-M   'P 1'
#
loop_
_entity.id
_entity.type
_entity.pdbx_description
1 polymer ?
#
loop_
_entity_poly.entity_id
_entity_poly.type
_entity_poly.pdbx_seq_one_letter_code
_entity_poly.pdbx_strand_id
1 'polypeptide(L)'
;MESKRSGLLWDVLHGVYTRLGLGDATGGDRAFEQMVLARLIEPTSKAQAPRVLGDLGLESVSTRTLFRSLARAQERGYRESLSGALFEHVTNTSGLALCLYDVTTLYFEAEKEDDLRKVGYSKERRVDPRIIVGLLVDRQGFPLRIGCWEGNKAETTTIIPIVEAFQAAHGIEELVIVAGRRHALSRQPHGPGRRPAAVHRRRPTGPGLRRP
;
A
#
# COMPACT_ATOMS: atom_id res chain seq x y z
N MET A 1 40.68 14.08 5.37
CA MET A 1 40.17 12.83 5.99
C MET A 1 38.94 12.45 5.20
N GLU A 2 39.13 11.62 4.18
CA GLU A 2 38.06 11.21 3.26
C GLU A 2 37.17 10.22 4.03
N SER A 3 36.07 10.74 4.57
CA SER A 3 35.11 9.91 5.31
C SER A 3 34.60 8.83 4.37
N LYS A 4 34.72 7.56 4.77
CA LYS A 4 34.17 6.41 4.04
C LYS A 4 32.65 6.57 3.98
N ARG A 5 32.16 7.32 3.01
CA ARG A 5 30.74 7.50 2.74
C ARG A 5 30.24 6.19 2.15
N SER A 6 29.35 5.50 2.84
CA SER A 6 28.52 4.45 2.23
C SER A 6 27.44 5.12 1.36
N GLY A 7 27.89 6.00 0.45
CA GLY A 7 27.04 6.79 -0.44
C GLY A 7 26.39 5.93 -1.51
N LEU A 8 27.06 4.87 -1.95
CA LEU A 8 26.56 3.99 -3.02
C LEU A 8 25.19 3.38 -2.67
N LEU A 9 24.97 2.95 -1.42
CA LEU A 9 23.67 2.40 -1.02
C LEU A 9 22.57 3.47 -1.12
N TRP A 10 22.84 4.67 -0.62
CA TRP A 10 21.93 5.80 -0.75
C TRP A 10 21.67 6.15 -2.22
N ASP A 11 22.72 6.26 -3.03
CA ASP A 11 22.63 6.66 -4.43
C ASP A 11 21.82 5.65 -5.26
N VAL A 12 21.98 4.34 -4.99
CA VAL A 12 21.16 3.30 -5.62
C VAL A 12 19.70 3.42 -5.22
N LEU A 13 19.41 3.57 -3.93
CA LEU A 13 18.04 3.70 -3.42
C LEU A 13 17.36 4.98 -3.90
N HIS A 14 18.05 6.11 -3.84
CA HIS A 14 17.64 7.40 -4.38
C HIS A 14 17.42 7.32 -5.90
N GLY A 15 18.31 6.62 -6.61
CA GLY A 15 18.17 6.37 -8.05
C GLY A 15 16.95 5.51 -8.40
N VAL A 16 16.58 4.53 -7.56
CA VAL A 16 15.31 3.80 -7.71
C VAL A 16 14.13 4.72 -7.41
N TYR A 17 14.17 5.47 -6.31
CA TYR A 17 13.11 6.40 -5.89
C TYR A 17 12.79 7.44 -6.98
N THR A 18 13.84 7.98 -7.60
CA THR A 18 13.74 8.95 -8.71
C THR A 18 13.25 8.30 -10.00
N ARG A 19 13.78 7.13 -10.38
CA ARG A 19 13.33 6.42 -11.60
C ARG A 19 11.86 5.98 -11.54
N LEU A 20 11.36 5.72 -10.34
CA LEU A 20 9.94 5.42 -10.11
C LEU A 20 9.06 6.68 -10.02
N GLY A 21 9.64 7.89 -10.17
CA GLY A 21 8.89 9.15 -10.10
C GLY A 21 8.34 9.50 -8.71
N LEU A 22 8.83 8.84 -7.64
CA LEU A 22 8.25 8.99 -6.30
C LEU A 22 8.55 10.35 -5.68
N GLY A 23 9.66 10.99 -6.08
CA GLY A 23 9.98 12.36 -5.70
C GLY A 23 8.94 13.33 -6.21
N ASP A 24 8.64 13.28 -7.52
CA ASP A 24 7.64 14.15 -8.13
C ASP A 24 6.23 13.85 -7.60
N ALA A 25 5.89 12.58 -7.42
CA ALA A 25 4.62 12.15 -6.85
C ALA A 25 4.38 12.73 -5.45
N THR A 26 5.44 12.92 -4.66
CA THR A 26 5.36 13.50 -3.31
C THR A 26 5.65 15.00 -3.27
N GLY A 27 5.75 15.66 -4.42
CA GLY A 27 6.05 17.09 -4.52
C GLY A 27 7.44 17.46 -4.01
N GLY A 28 8.41 16.56 -4.18
CA GLY A 28 9.80 16.76 -3.76
C GLY A 28 10.00 16.75 -2.24
N ASP A 29 9.16 16.04 -1.48
CA ASP A 29 9.25 16.01 -0.02
C ASP A 29 10.48 15.23 0.46
N ARG A 30 11.62 15.93 0.55
CA ARG A 30 12.90 15.39 1.02
C ARG A 30 12.80 14.67 2.36
N ALA A 31 11.92 15.13 3.26
CA ALA A 31 11.74 14.50 4.57
C ALA A 31 11.03 13.14 4.45
N PHE A 32 10.09 13.01 3.51
CA PHE A 32 9.42 11.75 3.21
C PHE A 32 10.40 10.74 2.61
N GLU A 33 11.16 11.17 1.59
CA GLU A 33 12.20 10.34 0.97
C GLU A 33 13.22 9.85 2.00
N GLN A 34 13.76 10.77 2.82
CA GLN A 34 14.71 10.41 3.88
C GLN A 34 14.13 9.39 4.87
N MET A 35 12.85 9.50 5.26
CA MET A 35 12.20 8.48 6.10
C MET A 35 12.07 7.12 5.41
N VAL A 36 11.68 7.12 4.13
CA VAL A 36 11.49 5.87 3.37
C VAL A 36 12.83 5.17 3.19
N LEU A 37 13.84 5.87 2.68
CA LEU A 37 15.15 5.29 2.41
C LEU A 37 15.85 4.86 3.70
N ALA A 38 15.80 5.67 4.77
CA ALA A 38 16.36 5.27 6.06
C ALA A 38 15.71 3.98 6.59
N ARG A 39 14.39 3.80 6.43
CA ARG A 39 13.70 2.55 6.87
C ARG A 39 14.04 1.34 6.01
N LEU A 40 14.38 1.52 4.73
CA LEU A 40 14.85 0.45 3.87
C LEU A 40 16.28 0.01 4.23
N ILE A 41 17.11 0.98 4.64
CA ILE A 41 18.48 0.73 5.09
C ILE A 41 18.48 0.05 6.46
N GLU A 42 17.76 0.61 7.42
CA GLU A 42 17.64 0.07 8.77
C GLU A 42 16.19 0.27 9.27
N PRO A 43 15.43 -0.82 9.55
CA PRO A 43 14.00 -0.75 9.85
C PRO A 43 13.71 -0.23 11.28
N THR A 44 14.12 1.00 11.55
CA THR A 44 14.00 1.67 12.85
C THR A 44 12.77 2.59 12.91
N SER A 45 12.58 3.23 14.07
CA SER A 45 11.52 4.22 14.24
C SER A 45 11.77 5.46 13.37
N LYS A 46 10.72 6.22 13.04
CA LYS A 46 10.84 7.45 12.24
C LYS A 46 11.75 8.48 12.89
N ALA A 47 11.82 8.49 14.23
CA ALA A 47 12.68 9.36 15.00
C ALA A 47 14.17 8.97 14.91
N GLN A 48 14.49 7.75 14.48
CA GLN A 48 15.87 7.27 14.30
C GLN A 48 16.41 7.50 12.89
N ALA A 49 15.58 7.96 11.93
CA ALA A 49 16.04 8.25 10.57
C ALA A 49 17.25 9.22 10.53
N PRO A 50 17.34 10.28 11.38
CA PRO A 50 18.54 11.12 11.43
C PRO A 50 19.83 10.38 11.77
N ARG A 51 19.76 9.40 12.69
CA ARG A 51 20.91 8.56 13.05
C ARG A 51 21.35 7.73 11.85
N VAL A 52 20.42 7.00 11.23
CA VAL A 52 20.71 6.13 10.07
C VAL A 52 21.38 6.91 8.94
N LEU A 53 20.90 8.13 8.66
CA LEU A 53 21.49 9.01 7.65
C LEU A 53 22.88 9.53 8.07
N GLY A 54 23.04 9.90 9.33
CA GLY A 54 24.32 10.32 9.90
C GLY A 54 25.39 9.22 9.82
N ASP A 55 25.01 7.96 10.06
CA ASP A 55 25.89 6.79 9.95
C ASP A 55 26.36 6.57 8.49
N LEU A 56 25.60 7.04 7.50
CA LEU A 56 25.99 7.07 6.08
C LEU A 56 26.76 8.33 5.68
N GLY A 57 26.97 9.27 6.60
CA GLY A 57 27.59 10.58 6.32
C GLY A 57 26.68 11.55 5.57
N LEU A 58 25.36 11.40 5.70
CA LEU A 58 24.35 12.24 5.05
C LEU A 58 23.73 13.22 6.05
N GLU A 59 23.46 14.44 5.58
CA GLU A 59 22.71 15.42 6.35
C GLU A 59 21.23 15.06 6.40
N SER A 60 20.72 14.83 7.61
CA SER A 60 19.30 14.58 7.85
C SER A 60 18.52 15.87 8.10
N VAL A 61 17.27 15.93 7.66
CA VAL A 61 16.34 16.93 8.18
C VAL A 61 15.99 16.66 9.65
N SER A 62 15.53 17.69 10.36
CA SER A 62 15.14 17.54 11.77
C SER A 62 13.99 16.54 11.96
N THR A 63 13.95 15.88 13.11
CA THR A 63 12.85 14.98 13.50
C THR A 63 11.48 15.67 13.40
N ARG A 64 11.39 16.96 13.76
CA ARG A 64 10.15 17.75 13.62
C ARG A 64 9.70 17.85 12.15
N THR A 65 10.64 18.02 11.23
CA THR A 65 10.35 18.06 9.79
C THR A 65 9.87 16.70 9.28
N LEU A 66 10.43 15.60 9.79
CA LEU A 66 9.98 14.24 9.47
C LEU A 66 8.51 14.03 9.87
N PHE A 67 8.14 14.36 11.11
CA PHE A 67 6.74 14.21 11.54
C PHE A 67 5.77 15.13 10.80
N ARG A 68 6.20 16.36 10.46
CA ARG A 68 5.40 17.25 9.60
C ARG A 68 5.20 16.68 8.19
N SER A 69 6.14 15.90 7.67
CA SER A 69 5.99 15.22 6.39
C SER A 69 4.90 14.15 6.42
N LEU A 70 4.68 13.47 7.55
CA LEU A 70 3.58 12.51 7.68
C LEU A 70 2.20 13.19 7.61
N ALA A 71 2.07 14.36 8.22
CA ALA A 71 0.85 15.17 8.10
C ALA A 71 0.63 15.58 6.64
N ARG A 72 1.67 16.10 5.97
CA ARG A 72 1.62 16.42 4.54
C ARG A 72 1.23 15.22 3.68
N ALA A 73 1.76 14.04 3.98
CA ALA A 73 1.48 12.84 3.23
C ALA A 73 -0.01 12.49 3.24
N GLN A 74 -0.68 12.72 4.36
CA GLN A 74 -2.13 12.56 4.48
C GLN A 74 -2.88 13.71 3.80
N GLU A 75 -2.52 14.95 4.09
CA GLU A 75 -3.20 16.16 3.59
C GLU A 75 -3.12 16.31 2.06
N ARG A 76 -2.02 15.85 1.45
CA ARG A 76 -1.73 16.00 0.03
C ARG A 76 -1.98 14.73 -0.79
N GLY A 77 -2.54 13.68 -0.19
CA GLY A 77 -2.87 12.45 -0.91
C GLY A 77 -1.64 11.74 -1.50
N TYR A 78 -0.58 11.55 -0.70
CA TYR A 78 0.62 10.84 -1.18
C TYR A 78 0.30 9.40 -1.62
N ARG A 79 -0.71 8.78 -1.01
CA ARG A 79 -1.11 7.42 -1.38
C ARG A 79 -1.60 7.35 -2.83
N GLU A 80 -2.41 8.32 -3.25
CA GLU A 80 -3.00 8.39 -4.58
C GLU A 80 -1.94 8.75 -5.62
N SER A 81 -1.09 9.75 -5.34
CA SER A 81 -0.01 10.15 -6.25
C SER A 81 1.06 9.06 -6.40
N LEU A 82 1.47 8.40 -5.31
CA LEU A 82 2.39 7.25 -5.38
C LEU A 82 1.77 6.09 -6.17
N SER A 83 0.47 5.80 -5.97
CA SER A 83 -0.25 4.79 -6.75
C SER A 83 -0.24 5.12 -8.25
N GLY A 84 -0.41 6.40 -8.61
CA GLY A 84 -0.27 6.90 -9.98
C GLY A 84 1.11 6.65 -10.58
N ALA A 85 2.18 7.09 -9.90
CA ALA A 85 3.55 6.91 -10.38
C ALA A 85 3.92 5.43 -10.56
N LEU A 86 3.50 4.57 -9.63
CA LEU A 86 3.73 3.13 -9.71
C LEU A 86 2.92 2.48 -10.84
N PHE A 87 1.68 2.92 -11.07
CA PHE A 87 0.88 2.46 -12.20
C PHE A 87 1.50 2.85 -13.54
N GLU A 88 1.95 4.10 -13.69
CA GLU A 88 2.66 4.57 -14.88
C GLU A 88 3.94 3.76 -15.15
N HIS A 89 4.68 3.41 -14.09
CA HIS A 89 5.85 2.56 -14.23
C HIS A 89 5.49 1.18 -14.80
N VAL A 90 4.44 0.54 -14.27
CA VAL A 90 3.99 -0.79 -14.74
C VAL A 90 3.47 -0.73 -16.17
N THR A 91 2.65 0.27 -16.52
CA THR A 91 2.12 0.39 -17.88
C THR A 91 3.19 0.65 -18.92
N ASN A 92 4.26 1.36 -18.58
CA ASN A 92 5.37 1.65 -19.48
C ASN A 92 6.40 0.51 -19.60
N THR A 93 6.34 -0.52 -18.75
CA THR A 93 7.36 -1.58 -18.71
C THR A 93 6.82 -2.97 -19.01
N SER A 94 5.80 -3.42 -18.28
CA SER A 94 5.28 -4.79 -18.34
C SER A 94 3.81 -4.88 -18.76
N GLY A 95 3.07 -3.77 -18.67
CA GLY A 95 1.63 -3.73 -18.85
C GLY A 95 0.88 -4.39 -17.70
N LEU A 96 -0.43 -4.10 -17.60
CA LEU A 96 -1.27 -4.63 -16.53
C LEU A 96 -2.27 -5.66 -17.07
N ALA A 97 -1.96 -6.95 -16.89
CA ALA A 97 -2.84 -8.04 -17.31
C ALA A 97 -3.60 -8.72 -16.16
N LEU A 98 -3.00 -8.75 -14.97
CA LEU A 98 -3.49 -9.44 -13.79
C LEU A 98 -3.02 -8.69 -12.55
N CYS A 99 -3.92 -8.48 -11.59
CA CYS A 99 -3.55 -8.05 -10.24
C CYS A 99 -3.69 -9.18 -9.23
N LEU A 100 -2.80 -9.17 -8.25
CA LEU A 100 -2.92 -9.97 -7.04
C LEU A 100 -3.34 -9.06 -5.89
N TYR A 101 -4.23 -9.55 -5.04
CA TYR A 101 -4.65 -8.85 -3.83
C TYR A 101 -4.47 -9.75 -2.61
N ASP A 102 -3.79 -9.22 -1.61
CA ASP A 102 -3.67 -9.86 -0.30
C ASP A 102 -3.89 -8.85 0.82
N VAL A 103 -4.27 -9.39 1.98
CA VAL A 103 -4.65 -8.60 3.15
C VAL A 103 -3.89 -9.08 4.37
N THR A 104 -3.21 -8.14 5.02
CA THR A 104 -2.48 -8.36 6.28
C THR A 104 -3.18 -7.65 7.43
N THR A 105 -3.24 -8.32 8.59
CA THR A 105 -3.73 -7.71 9.83
C THR A 105 -2.56 -7.18 10.64
N LEU A 106 -2.63 -5.92 11.08
CA LEU A 106 -1.66 -5.34 12.01
C LEU A 106 -2.32 -5.20 13.38
N TYR A 107 -1.66 -5.77 14.40
CA TYR A 107 -2.09 -5.73 15.79
C TYR A 107 -1.40 -4.59 16.52
N PHE A 108 -2.10 -4.00 17.48
CA PHE A 108 -1.56 -2.94 18.32
C PHE A 108 -1.70 -3.32 19.78
N GLU A 109 -0.66 -3.05 20.55
CA GLU A 109 -0.75 -3.01 22.01
C GLU A 109 -1.48 -1.71 22.38
N ALA A 110 -2.82 -1.77 22.32
CA ALA A 110 -3.69 -0.66 22.62
C ALA A 110 -4.80 -1.12 23.56
N GLU A 111 -4.95 -0.44 24.69
CA GLU A 111 -5.96 -0.81 25.68
C GLU A 111 -7.40 -0.54 25.19
N LYS A 112 -7.57 0.35 24.22
CA LYS A 112 -8.87 0.83 23.75
C LYS A 112 -8.91 0.92 22.22
N GLU A 113 -10.10 0.66 21.67
CA GLU A 113 -10.41 0.93 20.27
C GLU A 113 -10.39 2.44 19.97
N ASP A 114 -10.14 2.79 18.71
CA ASP A 114 -10.38 4.13 18.16
C ASP A 114 -11.12 4.03 16.82
N ASP A 115 -11.17 5.12 16.05
CA ASP A 115 -11.89 5.17 14.77
C ASP A 115 -11.42 4.11 13.77
N LEU A 116 -10.14 3.74 13.79
CA LEU A 116 -9.54 2.79 12.84
C LEU A 116 -9.18 1.46 13.50
N ARG A 117 -8.62 1.48 14.71
CA ARG A 117 -8.21 0.29 15.46
C ARG A 117 -9.44 -0.29 16.14
N LYS A 118 -9.98 -1.36 15.56
CA LYS A 118 -11.16 -2.09 16.07
C LYS A 118 -10.80 -3.53 16.39
N VAL A 119 -11.38 -4.08 17.44
CA VAL A 119 -11.32 -5.51 17.74
C VAL A 119 -12.12 -6.22 16.67
N GLY A 120 -11.45 -7.03 15.86
CA GLY A 120 -12.13 -7.81 14.85
C GLY A 120 -12.43 -9.24 15.30
N TYR A 121 -13.19 -9.95 14.47
CA TYR A 121 -13.48 -11.36 14.71
C TYR A 121 -12.18 -12.17 14.74
N SER A 122 -11.84 -12.74 15.89
CA SER A 122 -10.66 -13.59 16.09
C SER A 122 -11.11 -14.97 16.55
N LYS A 123 -10.71 -16.02 15.83
CA LYS A 123 -10.92 -17.41 16.27
C LYS A 123 -10.21 -17.72 17.60
N GLU A 124 -9.18 -16.93 17.93
CA GLU A 124 -8.37 -17.03 19.14
C GLU A 124 -8.83 -16.07 20.26
N ARG A 125 -10.00 -15.41 20.11
CA ARG A 125 -10.55 -14.44 21.09
C ARG A 125 -9.58 -13.33 21.51
N ARG A 126 -8.66 -12.93 20.62
CA ARG A 126 -7.78 -11.78 20.85
C ARG A 126 -8.62 -10.50 20.97
N VAL A 127 -8.40 -9.77 22.06
CA VAL A 127 -9.10 -8.51 22.39
C VAL A 127 -8.32 -7.27 21.98
N ASP A 128 -7.09 -7.44 21.47
CA ASP A 128 -6.26 -6.31 21.05
C ASP A 128 -6.82 -5.66 19.79
N PRO A 129 -7.00 -4.32 19.78
CA PRO A 129 -7.39 -3.57 18.60
C PRO A 129 -6.44 -3.80 17.44
N ARG A 130 -7.00 -3.95 16.24
CA ARG A 130 -6.23 -4.21 15.02
C ARG A 130 -6.71 -3.33 13.87
N ILE A 131 -5.91 -3.27 12.82
CA ILE A 131 -6.32 -2.73 11.52
C ILE A 131 -6.04 -3.77 10.45
N ILE A 132 -6.66 -3.57 9.30
CA ILE A 132 -6.45 -4.40 8.13
C ILE A 132 -5.83 -3.56 7.02
N VAL A 133 -4.73 -4.06 6.44
CA VAL A 133 -4.01 -3.42 5.34
C VAL A 133 -4.06 -4.34 4.13
N GLY A 134 -4.60 -3.84 3.02
CA GLY A 134 -4.67 -4.55 1.75
C GLY A 134 -3.67 -3.98 0.76
N LEU A 135 -3.00 -4.86 0.01
CA LEU A 135 -2.06 -4.46 -1.03
C LEU A 135 -2.47 -5.10 -2.35
N LEU A 136 -2.73 -4.23 -3.34
CA LEU A 136 -2.92 -4.60 -4.73
C LEU A 136 -1.56 -4.51 -5.42
N VAL A 137 -1.16 -5.58 -6.09
CA VAL A 137 0.10 -5.70 -6.81
C VAL A 137 -0.14 -6.24 -8.22
N ASP A 138 0.80 -6.04 -9.13
CA ASP A 138 0.80 -6.70 -10.44
C ASP A 138 1.13 -8.20 -10.33
N ARG A 139 1.24 -8.90 -11.47
CA ARG A 139 1.58 -10.32 -11.51
C ARG A 139 2.98 -10.63 -10.95
N GLN A 140 3.90 -9.67 -10.97
CA GLN A 140 5.27 -9.77 -10.51
C GLN A 140 5.42 -9.38 -9.02
N GLY A 141 4.34 -8.90 -8.40
CA GLY A 141 4.36 -8.42 -7.02
C GLY A 141 4.72 -6.94 -6.87
N PHE A 142 4.79 -6.19 -7.98
CA PHE A 142 5.04 -4.75 -7.95
C PHE A 142 3.83 -4.00 -7.37
N PRO A 143 4.03 -3.09 -6.40
CA PRO A 143 2.93 -2.43 -5.71
C PRO A 143 2.16 -1.49 -6.64
N LEU A 144 0.83 -1.57 -6.60
CA LEU A 144 -0.07 -0.71 -7.37
C LEU A 144 -0.90 0.19 -6.46
N ARG A 145 -1.49 -0.38 -5.40
CA ARG A 145 -2.34 0.37 -4.47
C ARG A 145 -2.36 -0.25 -3.10
N ILE A 146 -2.36 0.59 -2.07
CA ILE A 146 -2.54 0.19 -0.68
C ILE A 146 -3.88 0.71 -0.14
N GLY A 147 -4.55 -0.09 0.67
CA GLY A 147 -5.74 0.30 1.42
C GLY A 147 -5.61 -0.01 2.90
N CYS A 148 -6.31 0.73 3.74
CA CYS A 148 -6.31 0.57 5.19
C CYS A 148 -7.74 0.69 5.72
N TRP A 149 -8.16 -0.25 6.57
CA TRP A 149 -9.51 -0.35 7.10
C TRP A 149 -9.53 -0.76 8.55
N GLU A 150 -10.71 -0.60 9.16
CA GLU A 150 -11.02 -1.05 10.51
C GLU A 150 -10.73 -2.54 10.70
N GLY A 151 -10.17 -2.91 11.85
CA GLY A 151 -9.78 -4.29 12.16
C GLY A 151 -10.90 -5.33 12.15
N ASN A 152 -12.15 -4.89 12.25
CA ASN A 152 -13.34 -5.71 12.21
C ASN A 152 -13.95 -5.89 10.80
N LYS A 153 -13.39 -5.22 9.78
CA LYS A 153 -13.82 -5.41 8.39
C LYS A 153 -13.49 -6.82 7.92
N ALA A 154 -14.44 -7.46 7.24
CA ALA A 154 -14.16 -8.73 6.59
C ALA A 154 -13.22 -8.52 5.40
N GLU A 155 -12.23 -9.40 5.22
CA GLU A 155 -11.30 -9.32 4.08
C GLU A 155 -12.06 -9.29 2.72
N THR A 156 -13.20 -9.99 2.62
CA THR A 156 -14.07 -10.02 1.42
C THR A 156 -14.67 -8.65 1.07
N THR A 157 -14.84 -7.75 2.04
CA THR A 157 -15.41 -6.43 1.81
C THR A 157 -14.37 -5.38 1.46
N THR A 158 -13.09 -5.74 1.47
CA THR A 158 -11.98 -4.83 1.12
C THR A 158 -11.57 -4.94 -0.35
N ILE A 159 -11.75 -6.10 -0.97
CA ILE A 159 -11.31 -6.35 -2.35
C ILE A 159 -12.10 -5.53 -3.38
N ILE A 160 -13.43 -5.50 -3.29
CA ILE A 160 -14.25 -4.79 -4.28
C ILE A 160 -13.95 -3.27 -4.23
N PRO A 161 -13.96 -2.61 -3.06
CA PRO A 161 -13.71 -1.18 -3.00
C PRO A 161 -12.32 -0.75 -3.48
N ILE A 162 -11.25 -1.48 -3.11
CA ILE A 162 -9.89 -1.09 -3.55
C ILE A 162 -9.74 -1.24 -5.06
N VAL A 163 -10.39 -2.24 -5.64
CA VAL A 163 -10.37 -2.53 -7.07
C VAL A 163 -11.18 -1.50 -7.85
N GLU A 164 -12.40 -1.20 -7.44
CA GLU A 164 -13.22 -0.17 -8.07
C GLU A 164 -12.52 1.18 -8.03
N ALA A 165 -11.92 1.52 -6.88
CA ALA A 165 -11.16 2.76 -6.75
C ALA A 165 -9.93 2.78 -7.66
N PHE A 166 -9.24 1.65 -7.84
CA PHE A 166 -8.09 1.53 -8.73
C PHE A 166 -8.50 1.62 -10.21
N GLN A 167 -9.58 0.92 -10.61
CA GLN A 167 -10.13 1.03 -11.95
C GLN A 167 -10.56 2.46 -12.28
N ALA A 168 -11.27 3.13 -11.36
CA ALA A 168 -11.73 4.50 -11.55
C ALA A 168 -10.57 5.49 -11.65
N ALA A 169 -9.52 5.32 -10.84
CA ALA A 169 -8.36 6.22 -10.85
C ALA A 169 -7.54 6.14 -12.15
N HIS A 170 -7.59 5.01 -12.86
CA HIS A 170 -6.74 4.76 -14.03
C HIS A 170 -7.53 4.43 -15.32
N GLY A 171 -8.85 4.56 -15.31
CA GLY A 171 -9.70 4.31 -16.48
C GLY A 171 -9.68 2.85 -16.97
N ILE A 172 -9.50 1.87 -16.08
CA ILE A 172 -9.38 0.45 -16.45
C ILE A 172 -10.76 -0.19 -16.54
N GLU A 173 -11.19 -0.54 -17.75
CA GLU A 173 -12.49 -1.18 -17.99
C GLU A 173 -12.54 -2.64 -17.50
N GLU A 174 -11.50 -3.43 -17.76
CA GLU A 174 -11.45 -4.83 -17.34
C GLU A 174 -10.17 -5.11 -16.58
N LEU A 175 -10.32 -5.66 -15.38
CA LEU A 175 -9.19 -6.10 -14.56
C LEU A 175 -9.45 -7.51 -14.04
N VAL A 176 -8.48 -8.40 -14.27
CA VAL A 176 -8.47 -9.75 -13.70
C VAL A 176 -7.78 -9.68 -12.35
N ILE A 177 -8.43 -10.25 -11.33
CA ILE A 177 -7.91 -10.20 -9.96
C ILE A 177 -7.95 -11.58 -9.34
N VAL A 178 -6.82 -11.94 -8.74
CA VAL A 178 -6.66 -13.15 -7.95
C VAL A 178 -6.42 -12.75 -6.50
N ALA A 179 -7.20 -13.33 -5.60
CA ALA A 179 -7.05 -13.11 -4.17
C ALA A 179 -7.11 -14.44 -3.41
N GLY A 180 -6.45 -14.48 -2.25
CA GLY A 180 -6.36 -15.67 -1.41
C GLY A 180 -7.73 -16.24 -1.00
N ARG A 181 -7.77 -17.54 -0.65
CA ARG A 181 -9.01 -18.28 -0.31
C ARG A 181 -9.83 -17.69 0.84
N ARG A 182 -9.27 -16.83 1.68
CA ARG A 182 -10.03 -16.11 2.72
C ARG A 182 -11.06 -15.13 2.14
N HIS A 183 -10.86 -14.68 0.90
CA HIS A 183 -11.78 -13.76 0.21
C HIS A 183 -13.05 -14.42 -0.35
N ALA A 184 -13.12 -15.75 -0.45
CA ALA A 184 -14.22 -16.46 -1.09
C ALA A 184 -15.40 -16.83 -0.14
N LEU A 185 -15.30 -16.54 1.16
CA LEU A 185 -16.18 -17.12 2.19
C LEU A 185 -17.38 -16.25 2.62
N SER A 186 -17.79 -15.21 1.89
CA SER A 186 -19.01 -14.45 2.22
C SER A 186 -20.18 -14.64 1.25
N ARG A 187 -20.14 -15.63 0.36
CA ARG A 187 -21.31 -16.10 -0.38
C ARG A 187 -21.30 -17.60 -0.53
N GLN A 188 -21.93 -18.34 0.39
CA GLN A 188 -22.52 -19.64 0.08
C GLN A 188 -23.70 -19.99 1.00
N PRO A 189 -24.85 -20.41 0.43
CA PRO A 189 -25.64 -21.51 0.98
C PRO A 189 -24.83 -22.81 0.87
N HIS A 190 -24.97 -23.69 1.86
CA HIS A 190 -24.19 -24.92 2.11
C HIS A 190 -23.94 -25.87 0.90
N GLY A 191 -22.74 -26.47 0.85
CA GLY A 191 -22.45 -27.72 0.13
C GLY A 191 -20.93 -28.04 -0.01
N PRO A 192 -20.47 -29.30 0.15
CA PRO A 192 -19.05 -29.62 0.17
C PRO A 192 -18.51 -29.91 -1.24
N GLY A 193 -17.38 -29.29 -1.58
CA GLY A 193 -16.59 -29.62 -2.76
C GLY A 193 -15.35 -28.72 -2.85
N ARG A 194 -14.16 -29.33 -2.93
CA ARG A 194 -12.91 -28.60 -3.19
C ARG A 194 -13.07 -27.79 -4.48
N ARG A 195 -12.96 -26.46 -4.40
CA ARG A 195 -13.03 -25.53 -5.54
C ARG A 195 -11.74 -24.72 -5.67
N PRO A 196 -11.32 -24.37 -6.90
CA PRO A 196 -10.09 -23.62 -7.17
C PRO A 196 -10.19 -22.15 -6.73
N ALA A 197 -9.06 -21.43 -6.76
CA ALA A 197 -8.95 -20.01 -6.42
C ALA A 197 -10.03 -19.15 -7.12
N ALA A 198 -10.52 -18.12 -6.42
CA ALA A 198 -11.53 -17.22 -6.97
C ALA A 198 -10.87 -16.25 -7.97
N VAL A 199 -11.28 -16.34 -9.24
CA VAL A 199 -10.93 -15.39 -10.29
C VAL A 199 -12.10 -14.42 -10.42
N HIS A 200 -11.88 -13.15 -10.10
CA HIS A 200 -12.86 -12.11 -10.34
C HIS A 200 -12.52 -11.40 -11.66
N ARG A 201 -13.46 -11.43 -12.61
CA ARG A 201 -13.48 -10.56 -13.79
C ARG A 201 -14.63 -9.58 -13.61
N ARG A 202 -14.37 -8.28 -13.66
CA ARG A 202 -15.44 -7.29 -13.50
C ARG A 202 -15.24 -6.09 -14.42
N ARG A 203 -16.31 -5.74 -15.13
CA ARG A 203 -16.49 -4.48 -15.87
C ARG A 203 -17.12 -3.42 -14.95
N PRO A 204 -16.79 -2.13 -15.08
CA PRO A 204 -17.56 -1.07 -14.44
C PRO A 204 -18.99 -1.07 -15.00
N THR A 205 -19.97 -0.93 -14.12
CA THR A 205 -21.37 -0.75 -14.51
C THR A 205 -21.56 0.65 -15.07
N GLY A 206 -21.48 0.80 -16.40
CA GLY A 206 -21.91 2.02 -17.09
C GLY A 206 -23.44 2.14 -17.09
N PRO A 207 -24.00 3.37 -17.18
CA PRO A 207 -25.44 3.55 -17.32
C PRO A 207 -25.88 2.93 -18.66
N GLY A 208 -26.81 1.97 -18.58
CA GLY A 208 -27.30 1.26 -19.75
C GLY A 208 -27.88 2.22 -20.79
N LEU A 209 -27.35 2.15 -22.01
CA LEU A 209 -27.96 2.76 -23.19
C LEU A 209 -29.40 2.25 -23.32
N ARG A 210 -30.38 3.11 -23.00
CA ARG A 210 -31.75 2.93 -23.49
C ARG A 210 -31.73 3.23 -24.98
N ARG A 211 -31.91 2.20 -25.81
CA ARG A 211 -32.26 2.39 -27.21
C ARG A 211 -33.78 2.64 -27.31
N PRO A 212 -34.23 3.55 -28.18
CA PRO A 212 -35.63 3.61 -28.59
C PRO A 212 -36.04 2.35 -29.37
#